data_AF-A0A965CV38-F1
#
_entry.id   AF-A0A965CV38-F1
#
_cell.length_a   1.000
_cell.length_b   1.000
_cell.length_c   1.000
_cell.angle_alpha   90.00
_cell.angle_beta   90.00
_cell.angle_gamma   90.00
#
_symmetry.space_group_name_H-M   'P 1'
#
loop_
_entity.id
_entity.type
_entity.pdbx_description
1 polymer ?
#
loop_
_entity_poly.entity_id
_entity_poly.type
_entity_poly.pdbx_seq_one_letter_code
_entity_poly.pdbx_strand_id
1 'polypeptide(L)'
;FGKISDAWDRRKMLGIVQMFGLAALFGLQWAIYESHWGMVPIYLVGLCLGGVVGSIYPMSTAVIFDWLRPKQMIAASGNMILTFAIGSIAGPFMLGVSMNQLGAQGFLIYFAVVMGSLMLFILYRIQVRQALPVEAQEDFVVVPRMPPVHPQLDPRIDPDYDATDPEEYKTREDFPAKMETVENL
;
A
#
# COMPACT_ATOMS: atom_id res chain seq x y z
N PHE A 1 4.52 -11.01 0.62
CA PHE A 1 5.23 -9.88 -0.03
C PHE A 1 6.26 -9.20 0.89
N GLY A 2 6.13 -9.23 2.23
CA GLY A 2 7.12 -8.63 3.16
C GLY A 2 8.53 -9.24 3.08
N LYS A 3 8.69 -10.55 3.24
CA LYS A 3 10.02 -11.20 3.34
C LYS A 3 10.90 -11.16 2.09
N ILE A 4 10.33 -10.91 0.90
CA ILE A 4 11.10 -10.78 -0.35
C ILE A 4 11.53 -9.31 -0.56
N SER A 5 10.78 -8.37 0.04
CA SER A 5 11.10 -6.94 0.00
C SER A 5 12.29 -6.57 0.88
N ASP A 6 12.56 -7.34 1.93
CA ASP A 6 13.60 -7.02 2.92
C ASP A 6 15.03 -7.14 2.40
N ALA A 7 15.28 -7.82 1.27
CA ALA A 7 16.62 -8.01 0.74
C ALA A 7 16.98 -7.09 -0.44
N TRP A 8 16.02 -6.31 -0.95
CA TRP A 8 16.18 -5.54 -2.19
C TRP A 8 16.01 -4.04 -1.92
N ASP A 9 16.77 -3.21 -2.64
CA ASP A 9 16.55 -1.76 -2.66
C ASP A 9 15.09 -1.50 -3.02
N ARG A 10 14.31 -1.00 -2.05
CA ARG A 10 12.84 -0.82 -2.15
C ARG A 10 12.44 0.01 -3.38
N ARG A 11 13.35 0.86 -3.88
CA ARG A 11 13.16 1.65 -5.11
C ARG A 11 13.22 0.77 -6.37
N LYS A 12 14.08 -0.24 -6.41
CA LYS A 12 14.13 -1.22 -7.50
C LYS A 12 12.88 -2.09 -7.51
N MET A 13 12.39 -2.49 -6.33
CA MET A 13 11.14 -3.23 -6.22
C MET A 13 9.95 -2.42 -6.72
N LEU A 14 9.87 -1.14 -6.33
CA LEU A 14 8.87 -0.21 -6.87
C LEU A 14 8.95 -0.09 -8.40
N GLY A 15 10.16 0.00 -8.96
CA GLY A 15 10.38 0.03 -10.42
C GLY A 15 9.92 -1.25 -11.13
N ILE A 16 10.15 -2.43 -10.55
CA ILE A 16 9.69 -3.71 -11.11
C ILE A 16 8.18 -3.80 -11.10
N VAL A 17 7.55 -3.47 -9.96
CA VAL A 17 6.09 -3.43 -9.84
C VAL A 17 5.48 -2.45 -10.85
N GLN A 18 6.11 -1.29 -11.03
CA GLN A 18 5.69 -0.30 -12.03
C GLN A 18 5.82 -0.84 -13.46
N MET A 19 6.88 -1.60 -13.76
CA MET A 19 7.07 -2.26 -15.06
C MET A 19 5.95 -3.27 -15.35
N PHE A 20 5.60 -4.11 -14.35
CA PHE A 20 4.45 -5.03 -14.46
C PHE A 20 3.14 -4.28 -14.70
N GLY A 21 2.94 -3.13 -14.04
CA GLY A 21 1.78 -2.27 -14.27
C GLY A 21 1.69 -1.73 -15.69
N LEU A 22 2.80 -1.26 -16.25
CA LEU A 22 2.86 -0.81 -17.64
C LEU A 22 2.59 -1.97 -18.62
N ALA A 23 3.17 -3.15 -18.38
CA ALA A 23 2.90 -4.34 -19.18
C ALA A 23 1.42 -4.75 -19.12
N ALA A 24 0.79 -4.70 -17.94
CA ALA A 24 -0.64 -4.94 -17.78
C ALA A 24 -1.48 -3.91 -18.53
N LEU A 25 -1.09 -2.63 -18.56
CA LEU A 25 -1.78 -1.60 -19.32
C LEU A 25 -1.71 -1.85 -20.84
N PHE A 26 -0.55 -2.27 -21.37
CA PHE A 26 -0.43 -2.70 -22.76
C PHE A 26 -1.22 -3.98 -23.04
N GLY A 27 -1.24 -4.92 -22.10
CA GLY A 27 -2.09 -6.11 -22.18
C GLY A 27 -3.58 -5.77 -22.21
N LEU A 28 -4.01 -4.72 -21.49
CA LEU A 28 -5.39 -4.24 -21.49
C LEU A 28 -5.75 -3.63 -22.84
N GLN A 29 -4.87 -2.78 -23.38
CA GLN A 29 -5.00 -2.27 -24.75
C GLN A 29 -5.13 -3.45 -25.73
N TRP A 30 -4.23 -4.43 -25.68
CA TRP A 30 -4.29 -5.61 -26.55
C TRP A 30 -5.62 -6.36 -26.44
N ALA A 31 -6.07 -6.64 -25.21
CA ALA A 31 -7.31 -7.36 -24.94
C ALA A 31 -8.57 -6.63 -25.44
N ILE A 32 -8.54 -5.29 -25.51
CA ILE A 32 -9.64 -4.49 -26.06
C ILE A 32 -9.70 -4.59 -27.59
N TYR A 33 -8.56 -4.70 -28.27
CA TYR A 33 -8.50 -4.78 -29.75
C TYR A 33 -8.72 -6.21 -30.25
N GLU A 34 -8.12 -7.21 -29.61
CA GLU A 34 -8.34 -8.63 -29.92
C GLU A 34 -9.52 -9.19 -29.10
N SER A 35 -10.74 -8.81 -29.48
CA SER A 35 -11.98 -9.25 -28.83
C SER A 35 -12.39 -10.70 -29.16
N HIS A 36 -11.46 -11.58 -29.58
CA HIS A 36 -11.81 -12.94 -29.99
C HIS A 36 -12.22 -13.85 -28.81
N TRP A 37 -11.76 -13.51 -27.60
CA TRP A 37 -11.95 -14.31 -26.37
C TRP A 37 -13.03 -13.74 -25.43
N GLY A 38 -13.82 -12.76 -25.90
CA GLY A 38 -14.85 -12.10 -25.11
C GLY A 38 -14.28 -11.18 -24.02
N MET A 39 -15.07 -10.92 -22.97
CA MET A 39 -14.74 -9.93 -21.92
C MET A 39 -13.81 -10.46 -20.80
N VAL A 40 -13.60 -11.77 -20.71
CA VAL A 40 -12.78 -12.41 -19.66
C VAL A 40 -11.36 -11.84 -19.56
N PRO A 41 -10.57 -11.72 -20.66
CA PRO A 41 -9.21 -11.18 -20.56
C PRO A 41 -9.17 -9.73 -20.06
N ILE A 42 -10.18 -8.92 -20.38
CA ILE A 42 -10.29 -7.53 -19.90
C ILE A 42 -10.41 -7.50 -18.37
N TYR A 43 -11.24 -8.37 -17.79
CA TYR A 43 -11.41 -8.44 -16.34
C TYR A 43 -10.16 -8.95 -15.62
N LEU A 44 -9.50 -9.99 -16.16
CA LEU A 44 -8.28 -10.53 -15.56
C LEU A 44 -7.14 -9.50 -15.58
N VAL A 45 -6.93 -8.84 -16.72
CA VAL A 45 -5.90 -7.81 -16.82
C VAL A 45 -6.25 -6.58 -15.98
N GLY A 46 -7.52 -6.18 -15.94
CA GLY A 46 -8.02 -5.12 -15.07
C GLY A 46 -7.77 -5.40 -13.59
N LEU A 47 -7.98 -6.65 -13.14
CA LEU A 47 -7.67 -7.09 -11.78
C LEU A 47 -6.16 -6.95 -11.49
N CYS A 48 -5.30 -7.42 -12.39
CA CYS A 48 -3.86 -7.30 -12.24
C CYS A 48 -3.41 -5.83 -12.17
N LEU A 49 -3.94 -4.98 -13.05
CA LEU A 49 -3.64 -3.55 -13.06
C LEU A 49 -4.07 -2.88 -11.74
N GLY A 50 -5.28 -3.20 -11.25
CA GLY A 50 -5.77 -2.73 -9.96
C GLY A 50 -4.87 -3.17 -8.79
N GLY A 51 -4.39 -4.42 -8.80
CA GLY A 51 -3.45 -4.93 -7.81
C GLY A 51 -2.12 -4.19 -7.79
N VAL A 52 -1.57 -3.88 -8.97
CA VAL A 52 -0.35 -3.08 -9.10
C VAL A 52 -0.56 -1.66 -8.57
N VAL A 53 -1.61 -0.98 -9.02
CA VAL A 53 -1.91 0.41 -8.59
C VAL A 53 -2.13 0.49 -7.08
N GLY A 54 -2.86 -0.47 -6.50
CA GLY A 54 -3.08 -0.55 -5.05
C GLY A 54 -1.81 -0.80 -4.24
N SER A 55 -0.77 -1.37 -4.85
CA SER A 55 0.50 -1.65 -4.19
C SER A 55 1.48 -0.47 -4.21
N ILE A 56 1.33 0.49 -5.13
CA ILE A 56 2.26 1.62 -5.29
C ILE A 56 2.27 2.52 -4.05
N TYR A 57 1.10 2.84 -3.49
CA TYR A 57 0.98 3.71 -2.32
C TYR A 57 1.73 3.16 -1.09
N PRO A 58 1.44 1.94 -0.58
CA PRO A 58 2.14 1.41 0.59
C PRO A 58 3.64 1.21 0.36
N MET A 59 4.08 0.89 -0.87
CA MET A 59 5.51 0.83 -1.19
C MET A 59 6.17 2.21 -1.14
N SER A 60 5.49 3.24 -1.68
CA SER A 60 6.00 4.61 -1.67
C SER A 60 6.07 5.16 -0.25
N THR A 61 5.06 4.86 0.59
CA THR A 61 5.07 5.29 1.99
C THR A 61 6.19 4.62 2.77
N ALA A 62 6.46 3.33 2.54
CA ALA A 62 7.57 2.62 3.15
C ALA A 62 8.92 3.28 2.78
N VAL A 63 9.14 3.56 1.49
CA VAL A 63 10.36 4.25 1.03
C VAL A 63 10.51 5.64 1.63
N ILE A 64 9.43 6.37 1.92
CA ILE A 64 9.52 7.69 2.57
C ILE A 64 9.84 7.54 4.06
N PHE A 65 9.19 6.60 4.74
CA PHE A 65 9.35 6.38 6.17
C PHE A 65 10.74 5.85 6.54
N ASP A 66 11.38 5.07 5.67
CA ASP A 66 12.76 4.60 5.85
C ASP A 66 13.79 5.76 5.97
N TRP A 67 13.44 6.99 5.57
CA TRP A 67 14.34 8.16 5.61
C TRP A 67 13.95 9.20 6.66
N LEU A 68 12.89 8.95 7.44
CA LEU A 68 12.36 9.91 8.40
C LEU A 68 12.68 9.48 9.83
N ARG A 69 13.10 10.45 10.66
CA ARG A 69 13.17 10.23 12.11
C ARG A 69 11.75 10.17 12.68
N PRO A 70 11.49 9.46 13.79
CA PRO A 70 10.15 9.33 14.38
C PRO A 70 9.42 10.66 14.59
N LYS A 71 10.14 11.70 15.03
CA LYS A 71 9.61 13.06 15.23
C LYS A 71 9.11 13.73 13.93
N GLN A 72 9.55 13.27 12.77
CA GLN A 72 9.21 13.82 11.46
C GLN A 72 8.11 13.01 10.75
N MET A 73 7.84 11.77 11.17
CA MET A 73 6.86 10.88 10.54
C MET A 73 5.43 11.46 10.58
N ILE A 74 5.02 12.05 11.71
CA ILE A 74 3.68 12.65 11.87
C ILE A 74 3.48 13.82 10.89
N ALA A 75 4.46 14.75 10.85
CA ALA A 75 4.40 15.89 9.95
C ALA A 75 4.44 15.47 8.47
N ALA A 76 5.25 14.46 8.12
CA ALA A 76 5.32 13.92 6.76
C ALA A 76 4.02 13.24 6.32
N SER A 77 3.36 12.51 7.22
CA SER A 77 2.08 11.85 6.94
C SER A 77 1.01 12.85 6.53
N GLY A 78 0.94 14.01 7.20
CA GLY A 78 0.03 15.10 6.81
C GLY A 78 0.28 15.61 5.38
N ASN A 79 1.55 15.80 5.01
CA ASN A 79 1.92 16.21 3.65
C ASN A 79 1.59 15.14 2.61
N MET A 80 1.75 13.86 2.94
CA MET A 80 1.40 12.74 2.06
C MET A 80 -0.11 12.68 1.80
N ILE A 81 -0.93 12.85 2.83
CA ILE A 81 -2.39 12.91 2.71
C ILE A 81 -2.81 14.11 1.86
N LEU A 82 -2.22 15.29 2.09
CA LEU A 82 -2.50 16.48 1.29
C LEU A 82 -2.17 16.27 -0.19
N THR A 83 -1.01 15.67 -0.46
CA THR A 83 -0.58 15.35 -1.83
C THR A 83 -1.53 14.33 -2.48
N PHE A 84 -1.96 13.32 -1.74
CA PHE A 84 -2.94 12.34 -2.20
C PHE A 84 -4.29 12.99 -2.52
N ALA A 85 -4.76 13.92 -1.69
CA ALA A 85 -6.00 14.66 -1.92
C ALA A 85 -5.93 15.51 -3.20
N ILE A 86 -4.83 16.23 -3.41
CA ILE A 86 -4.61 17.01 -4.64
C ILE A 86 -4.65 16.10 -5.86
N GLY A 87 -3.94 14.96 -5.82
CA GLY A 87 -3.94 13.99 -6.92
C GLY A 87 -5.32 13.37 -7.17
N SER A 88 -6.09 13.13 -6.11
CA SER A 88 -7.43 12.54 -6.20
C SER A 88 -8.47 13.50 -6.79
N ILE A 89 -8.27 14.82 -6.66
CA ILE A 89 -9.11 15.84 -7.30
C ILE A 89 -8.66 16.05 -8.75
N ALA A 90 -7.36 16.22 -8.97
CA ALA A 90 -6.80 16.51 -10.29
C ALA A 90 -6.94 15.32 -11.25
N GLY A 91 -6.77 14.09 -10.76
CA GLY A 91 -6.72 12.87 -11.58
C GLY A 91 -7.99 12.61 -12.39
N PRO A 92 -9.17 12.49 -11.76
CA PRO A 92 -10.43 12.29 -12.46
C PRO A 92 -10.78 13.46 -13.40
N PHE A 93 -10.43 14.69 -13.01
CA PHE A 93 -10.63 15.87 -13.86
C PHE A 93 -9.81 15.77 -15.15
N MET A 94 -8.51 15.51 -15.04
CA MET A 94 -7.64 15.37 -16.22
C MET A 94 -8.01 14.14 -17.06
N LEU A 95 -8.42 13.04 -16.43
CA LEU A 95 -8.93 11.87 -17.12
C LEU A 95 -10.19 12.20 -17.94
N GLY A 96 -11.14 12.93 -17.33
CA GLY A 96 -12.36 13.37 -18.02
C GLY A 96 -12.06 14.25 -19.23
N VAL A 97 -11.13 15.20 -19.10
CA VAL A 97 -10.65 16.02 -20.23
C VAL A 97 -10.01 15.17 -21.31
N SER A 98 -9.16 14.21 -20.94
CA SER A 98 -8.52 13.29 -21.89
C SER A 98 -9.54 12.48 -22.68
N MET A 99 -10.53 11.91 -21.98
CA MET A 99 -11.60 11.14 -22.62
C MET A 99 -12.55 11.98 -23.46
N ASN A 100 -12.75 13.26 -23.11
CA ASN A 100 -13.55 14.18 -23.91
C ASN A 100 -12.89 14.48 -25.27
N GLN A 101 -11.57 14.66 -25.30
CA GLN A 101 -10.82 15.04 -26.50
C GLN A 101 -10.43 13.85 -27.38
N LEU A 102 -10.05 12.72 -26.77
CA LEU A 102 -9.52 11.53 -27.46
C LEU A 102 -10.52 10.36 -27.51
N GLY A 103 -11.73 10.55 -26.97
CA GLY A 103 -12.73 9.50 -26.84
C GLY A 103 -12.30 8.38 -25.87
N ALA A 104 -12.78 7.17 -26.11
CA ALA A 104 -12.51 6.01 -25.23
C ALA A 104 -11.02 5.68 -25.08
N GLN A 105 -10.21 5.94 -26.11
CA GLN A 105 -8.75 5.73 -26.06
C GLN A 105 -8.04 6.70 -25.11
N GLY A 106 -8.66 7.85 -24.80
CA GLY A 106 -8.13 8.84 -23.87
C GLY A 106 -7.89 8.28 -22.45
N PHE A 107 -8.63 7.24 -22.05
CA PHE A 107 -8.39 6.54 -20.79
C PHE A 107 -7.01 5.87 -20.77
N LEU A 108 -6.70 5.07 -21.79
CA LEU A 108 -5.47 4.28 -21.85
C LEU A 108 -4.25 5.18 -22.07
N ILE A 109 -4.38 6.22 -22.90
CA ILE A 109 -3.33 7.22 -23.12
C ILE A 109 -3.01 7.96 -21.81
N TYR A 110 -4.04 8.42 -21.09
CA TYR A 110 -3.85 9.13 -19.82
C TYR A 110 -3.12 8.26 -18.79
N PHE A 111 -3.56 7.01 -18.60
CA PHE A 111 -2.89 6.08 -17.69
C PHE A 111 -1.46 5.77 -18.14
N ALA A 112 -1.19 5.63 -19.44
CA ALA A 112 0.16 5.39 -19.95
C ALA A 112 1.10 6.55 -19.66
N VAL A 113 0.62 7.80 -19.79
CA VAL A 113 1.41 9.00 -19.46
C VAL A 113 1.68 9.09 -17.97
N VAL A 114 0.68 8.87 -17.12
CA VAL A 114 0.84 8.94 -15.65
C VAL A 114 1.76 7.82 -15.16
N MET A 115 1.53 6.58 -15.58
CA MET A 115 2.36 5.43 -15.18
C MET A 115 3.77 5.51 -15.77
N GLY A 116 3.91 6.03 -16.99
CA GLY A 116 5.20 6.24 -17.65
C GLY A 116 6.01 7.34 -16.98
N SER A 117 5.40 8.47 -16.64
CA SER A 117 6.07 9.56 -15.92
C SER A 117 6.54 9.12 -14.52
N LEU A 118 5.73 8.32 -13.82
CA LEU A 118 6.14 7.71 -12.54
C LEU A 118 7.34 6.76 -12.73
N MET A 119 7.33 5.93 -13.77
CA MET A 119 8.45 5.03 -14.08
C MET A 119 9.75 5.81 -14.36
N LEU A 120 9.67 6.87 -15.18
CA LEU A 120 10.82 7.74 -15.45
C LEU A 120 11.35 8.40 -14.17
N PHE A 121 10.44 8.86 -13.30
CA PHE A 121 10.80 9.41 -12.00
C PHE A 121 11.50 8.38 -11.10
N ILE A 122 11.02 7.13 -11.07
CA ILE A 122 11.66 6.05 -10.31
C ILE A 122 13.08 5.78 -10.85
N LEU A 123 13.24 5.65 -12.17
CA LEU A 123 14.54 5.42 -12.80
C LEU A 123 15.53 6.55 -12.50
N TYR A 124 15.08 7.80 -12.64
CA TYR A 124 15.86 8.98 -12.26
C TYR A 124 16.28 8.93 -10.78
N ARG A 125 15.37 8.58 -9.87
CA ARG A 125 15.64 8.49 -8.44
C ARG A 125 16.61 7.36 -8.07
N ILE A 126 16.60 6.26 -8.82
CA ILE A 126 17.57 5.17 -8.67
C ILE A 126 18.97 5.62 -9.08
N GLN A 127 19.09 6.42 -10.15
CA GLN A 127 20.39 6.88 -10.67
C GLN A 127 21.02 7.98 -9.81
N VAL A 128 20.23 8.94 -9.31
CA VAL A 128 20.76 10.14 -8.65
C VAL A 128 21.11 9.94 -7.17
N ARG A 129 20.52 8.94 -6.49
CA ARG A 129 20.77 8.71 -5.06
C ARG A 129 21.27 7.30 -4.79
N GLN A 130 22.39 7.20 -4.07
CA GLN A 130 22.83 5.94 -3.47
C GLN A 130 21.76 5.40 -2.51
N ALA A 131 21.62 4.07 -2.50
CA ALA A 131 20.67 3.38 -1.64
C ALA A 131 21.06 3.50 -0.17
N LEU A 132 20.06 3.55 0.72
CA LEU A 132 20.31 3.20 2.11
C LEU A 132 20.74 1.72 2.14
N PRO A 133 21.77 1.36 2.94
CA PRO A 133 22.06 -0.03 3.26
C PRO A 133 20.79 -0.73 3.74
N VAL A 134 20.62 -2.00 3.37
CA VAL A 134 19.43 -2.78 3.70
C VAL A 134 19.22 -2.85 5.22
N GLU A 135 20.33 -2.84 5.96
CA GLU A 135 20.40 -2.89 7.43
C GLU A 135 19.96 -1.58 8.11
N ALA A 136 19.86 -0.48 7.37
CA ALA A 136 19.38 0.81 7.86
C ALA A 136 17.90 1.07 7.50
N GLN A 137 17.25 0.12 6.84
CA GLN A 137 15.82 0.21 6.54
C GLN A 137 15.00 -0.12 7.80
N GLU A 138 13.84 0.51 7.94
CA GLU A 138 12.96 0.22 9.09
C GLU A 138 12.46 -1.22 8.98
N ASP A 139 12.63 -1.95 10.08
CA ASP A 139 12.26 -3.35 10.20
C ASP A 139 10.74 -3.50 10.04
N PHE A 140 10.29 -4.45 9.23
CA PHE A 140 8.87 -4.63 8.97
C PHE A 140 8.17 -5.25 10.20
N VAL A 141 7.71 -4.40 11.12
CA VAL A 141 6.88 -4.83 12.25
C VAL A 141 5.43 -4.94 11.79
N VAL A 142 4.87 -6.14 11.89
CA VAL A 142 3.44 -6.36 11.66
C VAL A 142 2.67 -5.75 12.83
N VAL A 143 2.32 -4.47 12.71
CA VAL A 143 1.37 -3.84 13.61
C VAL A 143 -0.05 -4.21 13.18
N PRO A 144 -0.87 -4.77 14.08
CA PRO A 144 -2.29 -5.01 13.81
C PRO A 144 -2.97 -3.72 13.33
N ARG A 145 -3.74 -3.79 12.23
CA ARG A 145 -4.44 -2.62 11.62
C ARG A 145 -5.42 -1.92 12.56
N MET A 146 -5.84 -2.60 13.60
CA MET A 146 -6.50 -2.01 14.75
C MET A 146 -5.54 -2.13 15.92
N PRO A 147 -5.21 -1.03 16.62
CA PRO A 147 -4.66 -1.17 17.95
C PRO A 147 -5.59 -2.14 18.71
N PRO A 148 -5.07 -3.13 19.46
CA PRO A 148 -5.91 -3.72 20.49
C PRO A 148 -6.53 -2.54 21.25
N VAL A 149 -7.85 -2.58 21.48
CA VAL A 149 -8.53 -1.57 22.31
C VAL A 149 -7.60 -1.28 23.46
N HIS A 150 -7.08 -0.04 23.51
CA HIS A 150 -6.09 0.30 24.51
C HIS A 150 -6.74 -0.06 25.84
N PRO A 151 -6.18 -0.94 26.68
CA PRO A 151 -6.87 -1.36 27.90
C PRO A 151 -7.33 -0.15 28.72
N GLN A 152 -6.53 0.93 28.75
CA GLN A 152 -6.88 2.21 29.37
C GLN A 152 -8.10 2.96 28.77
N LEU A 153 -8.61 2.58 27.59
CA LEU A 153 -9.85 3.10 27.00
C LEU A 153 -11.07 2.23 27.33
N ASP A 154 -10.87 1.04 27.91
CA ASP A 154 -11.97 0.23 28.43
C ASP A 154 -12.31 0.72 29.86
N PRO A 155 -13.53 1.24 30.09
CA PRO A 155 -13.96 1.70 31.42
C PRO A 155 -13.94 0.60 32.51
N ARG A 156 -13.73 -0.66 32.13
CA ARG A 156 -13.62 -1.82 33.03
C ARG A 156 -12.19 -2.13 33.47
N ILE A 157 -11.19 -1.47 32.87
CA ILE A 157 -9.77 -1.64 33.20
C ILE A 157 -9.36 -0.52 34.17
N ASP A 158 -8.54 -0.86 35.16
CA ASP A 158 -7.98 0.12 36.09
C ASP A 158 -7.11 1.14 35.31
N PRO A 159 -7.29 2.46 35.49
CA PRO A 159 -6.43 3.46 34.84
C PRO A 159 -4.94 3.33 35.16
N ASP A 160 -4.57 2.67 36.26
CA ASP A 160 -3.18 2.39 36.62
C ASP A 160 -2.64 1.07 36.04
N TYR A 161 -3.44 0.33 35.26
CA TYR A 161 -3.06 -0.93 34.61
C TYR A 161 -2.04 -0.70 33.48
N ASP A 162 -0.84 -1.29 33.62
CA ASP A 162 0.19 -1.27 32.59
C ASP A 162 0.27 -2.60 31.86
N ALA A 163 -0.34 -2.66 30.68
CA ALA A 163 -0.33 -3.83 29.81
C ALA A 163 1.08 -4.20 29.28
N THR A 164 2.11 -3.41 29.58
CA THR A 164 3.51 -3.66 29.19
C THR A 164 4.36 -4.24 30.33
N ASP A 165 3.85 -4.35 31.56
CA ASP A 165 4.52 -5.04 32.68
C ASP A 165 4.24 -6.56 32.65
N PRO A 166 5.28 -7.41 32.42
CA PRO A 166 5.11 -8.85 32.36
C PRO A 166 4.74 -9.52 33.71
N GLU A 167 4.95 -8.86 34.84
CA GLU A 167 4.58 -9.41 36.16
C GLU A 167 3.09 -9.20 36.47
N GLU A 168 2.48 -8.13 35.94
CA GLU A 168 1.06 -7.83 36.10
C GLU A 168 0.14 -8.74 35.26
N TYR A 169 0.69 -9.34 34.19
CA TYR A 169 0.00 -10.35 33.37
C TYR A 169 -0.22 -11.69 34.11
N LYS A 170 0.63 -12.03 35.10
CA LYS A 170 0.60 -13.34 35.76
C LYS A 170 -0.37 -13.43 36.95
N THR A 171 -0.87 -12.30 37.45
CA THR A 171 -1.62 -12.23 38.71
C THR A 171 -3.13 -12.35 38.58
N ARG A 172 -3.68 -12.56 37.38
CA ARG A 172 -5.13 -12.79 37.22
C ARG A 172 -5.49 -14.27 37.37
N GLU A 173 -5.83 -14.66 38.59
CA GLU A 173 -6.49 -15.94 38.94
C GLU A 173 -7.97 -16.03 38.49
N ASP A 174 -8.48 -15.12 37.67
CA ASP A 174 -9.91 -15.07 37.32
C ASP A 174 -10.14 -15.06 35.80
N PHE A 175 -9.85 -16.21 35.17
CA PHE A 175 -10.49 -16.60 33.92
C PHE A 175 -11.80 -17.29 34.30
N PRO A 176 -12.99 -16.84 33.84
CA PRO A 176 -14.22 -17.52 34.18
C PRO A 176 -14.20 -18.93 33.57
N ALA A 177 -14.14 -19.93 34.46
CA ALA A 177 -14.41 -21.32 34.16
C ALA A 177 -15.84 -21.45 33.61
N LYS A 178 -15.97 -21.53 32.28
CA LYS A 178 -17.04 -22.22 31.54
C LYS A 178 -16.82 -22.12 30.04
N MET A 179 -16.01 -23.04 29.52
CA MET A 179 -16.11 -23.55 28.15
C MET A 179 -16.06 -25.09 28.22
N GLU A 180 -16.88 -25.67 29.10
CA GLU A 180 -17.35 -27.04 28.94
C GLU A 180 -18.78 -26.98 28.40
N THR A 181 -19.10 -27.87 27.46
CA THR A 181 -20.37 -28.06 26.74
C THR A 181 -20.57 -27.16 25.52
N VAL A 182 -20.06 -27.57 24.35
CA VAL A 182 -20.86 -28.01 23.19
C VAL A 182 -19.98 -28.86 22.27
N GLU A 183 -19.62 -30.07 22.71
CA GLU A 183 -19.15 -31.14 21.83
C GLU A 183 -20.04 -32.34 22.13
N ASN A 184 -21.29 -32.26 21.66
CA ASN A 184 -22.25 -33.36 21.47
C ASN A 184 -23.60 -32.74 21.07
N LEU A 185 -23.78 -32.48 19.78
CA LEU A 185 -25.01 -32.66 18.99
C LEU A 185 -24.65 -32.57 17.51
#